data_AF-A0A377V1R9-F1
#
_entry.id   AF-A0A377V1R9-F1
#
_cell.length_a   1.000
_cell.length_b   1.000
_cell.length_c   1.000
_cell.angle_alpha   90.00
_cell.angle_beta   90.00
_cell.angle_gamma   90.00
#
_symmetry.space_group_name_H-M   'P 1'
#
loop_
_entity.id
_entity.type
_entity.pdbx_description
1 polymer ?
#
loop_
_entity_poly.entity_id
_entity_poly.type
_entity_poly.pdbx_seq_one_letter_code
_entity_poly.pdbx_strand_id
1 'polypeptide(L)'
;MVLLEFAQSWARRKNTTPVQFALAWVMAQRPWIVPIPGTTQYPHLIENSGAPQVRLTDSELREIDAALAKNPIAGRSRRSVYRKSV
;
A
#
# COMPACT_ATOMS: atom_id res chain seq x y z
N MET A 1 -5.02 -2.97 -14.36
CA MET A 1 -5.78 -2.54 -13.15
C MET A 1 -5.14 -1.24 -12.65
N VAL A 2 -5.88 -0.12 -12.61
CA VAL A 2 -5.33 1.24 -12.39
C VAL A 2 -4.48 1.37 -11.12
N LEU A 3 -4.88 0.74 -10.01
CA LEU A 3 -4.13 0.81 -8.74
C LEU A 3 -2.79 0.07 -8.79
N LEU A 4 -2.73 -1.07 -9.49
CA LEU A 4 -1.49 -1.83 -9.63
C LEU A 4 -0.46 -1.04 -10.46
N GLU A 5 -0.89 -0.46 -11.58
CA GLU A 5 -0.04 0.39 -12.42
C GLU A 5 0.48 1.61 -11.63
N PHE A 6 -0.38 2.22 -10.81
CA PHE A 6 0.02 3.31 -9.92
C PHE A 6 1.08 2.87 -8.89
N ALA A 7 0.87 1.75 -8.21
CA ALA A 7 1.84 1.23 -7.25
C ALA A 7 3.17 0.86 -7.93
N GLN A 8 3.13 0.28 -9.14
CA GLN A 8 4.33 -0.05 -9.91
C GLN A 8 5.10 1.20 -10.36
N SER A 9 4.40 2.26 -10.78
CA SER A 9 5.06 3.50 -11.21
C SER A 9 5.78 4.18 -10.04
N TRP A 10 5.15 4.23 -8.86
CA TRP A 10 5.78 4.73 -7.64
C TRP A 10 6.92 3.84 -7.14
N ALA A 11 6.74 2.53 -7.19
CA ALA A 11 7.77 1.58 -6.82
C ALA A 11 9.04 1.79 -7.66
N ARG A 12 8.89 1.97 -8.98
CA ARG A 12 9.99 2.32 -9.89
C ARG A 12 10.65 3.65 -9.53
N ARG A 13 9.87 4.70 -9.25
CA ARG A 13 10.39 6.02 -8.84
C ARG A 13 11.24 5.95 -7.57
N LYS A 14 10.83 5.11 -6.60
CA LYS A 14 11.55 4.95 -5.33
C LYS A 14 12.63 3.86 -5.37
N ASN A 15 12.78 3.15 -6.49
CA ASN A 15 13.65 1.98 -6.62
C ASN A 15 13.32 0.90 -5.57
N THR A 16 12.04 0.57 -5.46
CA THR A 16 11.47 -0.39 -4.49
C THR A 16 10.56 -1.37 -5.21
N THR A 17 10.08 -2.40 -4.50
CA THR A 17 9.02 -3.25 -5.02
C THR A 17 7.62 -2.65 -4.74
N PRO A 18 6.59 -3.03 -5.50
CA PRO A 18 5.22 -2.55 -5.25
C PRO A 18 4.72 -2.84 -3.83
N VAL A 19 5.10 -3.98 -3.23
CA VAL A 19 4.67 -4.32 -1.86
C VAL A 19 5.37 -3.44 -0.83
N GLN A 20 6.66 -3.14 -1.03
CA GLN A 20 7.44 -2.26 -0.15
C GLN A 20 6.88 -0.85 -0.18
N PHE A 21 6.61 -0.31 -1.38
CA PHE A 21 5.97 0.98 -1.54
C PHE A 21 4.60 1.03 -0.83
N ALA A 22 3.75 0.02 -1.03
CA ALA A 22 2.42 -0.01 -0.42
C ALA A 22 2.50 -0.05 1.12
N LEU A 23 3.36 -0.89 1.69
CA LEU A 23 3.54 -0.98 3.14
C LEU A 23 4.14 0.30 3.72
N ALA A 24 5.10 0.92 3.02
CA ALA A 24 5.69 2.19 3.43
C ALA A 24 4.68 3.33 3.41
N TRP A 25 3.80 3.38 2.41
CA TRP A 25 2.70 4.33 2.36
C TRP A 25 1.74 4.15 3.55
N VAL A 26 1.36 2.91 3.89
CA VAL A 26 0.52 2.63 5.06
C VAL A 26 1.18 3.12 6.36
N MET A 27 2.48 2.87 6.55
CA MET A 27 3.23 3.35 7.72
C MET A 27 3.34 4.88 7.75
N ALA A 28 3.44 5.53 6.59
CA ALA A 28 3.55 6.98 6.50
C ALA A 28 2.28 7.74 6.93
N GLN A 29 1.12 7.07 6.95
CA GLN A 29 -0.14 7.73 7.30
C GLN A 29 -0.17 8.25 8.75
N ARG A 30 0.43 7.54 9.70
CA ARG A 30 0.56 7.95 11.11
C ARG A 30 1.78 7.30 11.76
N PRO A 31 2.49 7.99 12.67
CA PRO A 31 3.72 7.47 13.29
C PRO A 31 3.57 6.14 14.05
N TRP A 32 2.36 5.80 14.50
CA TRP A 32 2.06 4.59 15.28
C TRP A 32 1.43 3.46 14.46
N ILE A 33 1.36 3.58 13.13
CA ILE A 33 0.85 2.50 12.28
C ILE A 33 1.98 1.51 11.99
N VAL A 34 1.78 0.26 12.41
CA VAL A 34 2.64 -0.87 12.07
C VAL A 34 1.81 -1.91 11.31
N PRO A 35 2.03 -2.11 10.01
CA PRO A 35 1.32 -3.12 9.25
C PRO A 35 1.73 -4.53 9.70
N ILE A 36 0.79 -5.47 9.67
CA ILE A 36 1.04 -6.90 9.97
C ILE A 36 0.87 -7.68 8.65
N PRO A 37 1.84 -7.61 7.72
CA PRO A 37 1.74 -8.33 6.47
C PRO A 37 1.88 -9.84 6.71
N GLY A 38 0.82 -10.59 6.41
CA GLY A 38 0.85 -12.04 6.42
C GLY A 38 1.39 -12.58 5.08
N THR A 39 2.31 -13.54 5.14
CA THR A 39 2.77 -14.30 3.97
C THR A 39 3.15 -15.73 4.38
N THR A 40 2.98 -16.69 3.48
CA THR A 40 3.44 -18.09 3.63
C THR A 40 4.70 -18.37 2.81
N GLN A 41 5.15 -17.42 1.99
CA GLN A 41 6.30 -17.58 1.10
C GLN A 41 7.48 -16.77 1.62
N TYR A 42 8.64 -17.43 1.75
CA TYR A 42 9.87 -16.82 2.22
C TYR A 42 10.33 -15.61 1.39
N PRO A 43 10.28 -15.61 0.03
CA PRO A 43 10.68 -14.44 -0.75
C PRO A 43 9.85 -13.19 -0.42
N HIS A 44 8.55 -13.33 -0.21
CA HIS A 44 7.69 -12.21 0.18
C HIS A 44 7.97 -11.72 1.60
N LEU A 45 8.42 -12.60 2.51
CA LEU A 45 8.84 -12.17 3.85
C LEU A 45 10.03 -11.21 3.74
N ILE A 46 11.04 -11.58 2.95
CA ILE A 46 12.22 -10.75 2.71
C ILE A 46 11.82 -9.43 2.05
N GLU A 47 10.96 -9.49 1.03
CA GLU A 47 10.47 -8.31 0.34
C GLU A 47 9.73 -7.35 1.29
N ASN A 48 8.78 -7.86 2.08
CA ASN A 48 8.01 -7.08 3.06
C ASN A 48 8.90 -6.44 4.14
N SER A 49 9.97 -7.14 4.55
CA SER A 49 10.90 -6.64 5.56
C SER A 49 11.70 -5.40 5.13
N GLY A 50 11.76 -5.14 3.81
CA GLY A 50 12.38 -3.97 3.21
C GLY A 50 11.49 -2.72 3.13
N ALA A 51 10.22 -2.81 3.56
CA ALA A 51 9.30 -1.67 3.50
C ALA A 51 9.68 -0.49 4.43
N PRO A 52 10.11 -0.70 5.70
CA PRO A 52 10.42 0.40 6.62
C PRO A 52 11.55 1.34 6.17
N GLN A 53 12.40 0.86 5.26
CA GLN A 53 13.54 1.59 4.68
C GLN A 53 13.09 2.57 3.60
N VAL A 54 11.88 2.41 3.06
CA VAL A 54 11.31 3.30 2.06
C VAL A 54 10.75 4.54 2.76
N ARG A 55 11.33 5.70 2.47
CA ARG A 55 10.88 6.99 2.99
C ARG A 55 10.06 7.72 1.94
N LEU A 56 8.85 8.14 2.30
CA LEU A 56 8.02 9.04 1.51
C LEU A 56 8.07 10.43 2.14
N THR A 57 8.34 11.45 1.33
CA THR A 57 8.33 12.85 1.79
C THR A 57 6.91 13.41 1.82
N ASP A 58 6.69 14.49 2.56
CA ASP A 58 5.37 15.14 2.61
C ASP A 58 4.88 15.61 1.25
N SER A 59 5.79 16.00 0.34
CA SER A 59 5.43 16.37 -1.03
C SER A 59 4.97 15.16 -1.84
N GLU A 60 5.65 14.02 -1.69
CA GLU A 60 5.27 12.77 -2.35
C GLU A 60 3.92 12.27 -1.83
N LEU A 61 3.69 12.34 -0.51
CA LEU A 61 2.40 11.98 0.09
C LEU A 61 1.25 12.83 -0.46
N ARG A 62 1.44 14.15 -0.60
CA ARG A 62 0.45 15.03 -1.23
C ARG A 62 0.18 14.66 -2.70
N GLU A 63 1.21 14.30 -3.46
CA GLU A 63 1.05 13.85 -4.84
C GLU A 63 0.25 12.53 -4.92
N ILE A 64 0.56 11.58 -4.02
CA ILE A 64 -0.14 10.30 -3.91
C ILE A 64 -1.61 10.52 -3.59
N ASP A 65 -1.91 11.36 -2.58
CA ASP A 65 -3.30 11.65 -2.19
C ASP A 65 -4.09 12.30 -3.34
N ALA A 66 -3.48 13.26 -4.05
CA ALA A 66 -4.11 13.90 -5.21
C ALA A 66 -4.36 12.91 -6.36
N ALA A 67 -3.48 11.92 -6.56
CA ALA A 67 -3.64 10.89 -7.58
C ALA A 67 -4.72 9.86 -7.21
N LEU A 68 -4.78 9.45 -5.94
CA LEU A 68 -5.78 8.50 -5.43
C LEU A 68 -7.17 9.12 -5.36
N ALA A 69 -7.30 10.41 -5.04
CA ALA A 69 -8.58 11.12 -5.02
C ALA A 69 -9.28 11.14 -6.40
N LYS A 70 -8.50 11.15 -7.49
CA LYS A 70 -9.02 11.06 -8.87
C LYS A 70 -9.54 9.66 -9.24
N ASN A 71 -9.18 8.65 -8.45
CA ASN A 71 -9.51 7.25 -8.69
C ASN A 71 -10.20 6.67 -7.45
N PRO A 72 -11.46 7.05 -7.16
CA PRO A 72 -12.17 6.57 -5.99
C PRO A 72 -12.36 5.05 -6.07
N ILE A 73 -11.73 4.33 -5.14
CA ILE A 73 -11.84 2.88 -5.02
C ILE A 73 -12.77 2.57 -3.85
N ALA A 74 -13.92 1.98 -4.15
CA ALA A 74 -14.80 1.46 -3.11
C ALA A 74 -14.23 0.15 -2.56
N GLY A 75 -13.74 0.18 -1.32
CA GLY A 75 -13.32 -1.02 -0.61
C GLY A 75 -14.50 -1.93 -0.26
N ARG A 76 -14.33 -3.25 -0.38
CA ARG A 76 -15.32 -4.23 0.08
C ARG A 76 -14.98 -4.65 1.51
N SER A 77 -15.80 -4.23 2.47
CA SER A 77 -15.63 -4.64 3.88
C SER A 77 -15.92 -6.14 4.06
N ARG A 78 -15.18 -6.83 4.95
CA ARG A 78 -15.51 -8.21 5.38
C ARG A 78 -16.96 -8.35 5.80
N ARG A 79 -17.53 -7.30 6.42
CA ARG A 79 -18.94 -7.24 6.85
C ARG A 79 -19.91 -7.28 5.65
N SER A 80 -19.50 -6.76 4.49
CA SER A 80 -20.29 -6.83 3.25
C SER A 80 -20.36 -8.25 2.67
N VAL A 81 -19.42 -9.13 3.02
CA VAL A 81 -19.39 -10.51 2.53
C VAL A 81 -20.37 -11.39 3.33
N TYR A 82 -20.47 -11.18 4.64
CA TYR A 82 -21.35 -11.98 5.52
C TYR A 82 -22.82 -11.49 5.56
N ARG A 83 -23.13 -10.27 5.12
CA ARG A 83 -24.50 -9.72 5.12
C ARG A 83 -25.37 -10.18 3.93
N LYS A 84 -24.80 -10.88 2.93
CA LYS A 84 -25.57 -11.37 1.76
C LYS A 84 -26.13 -12.80 1.92
N SER A 85 -26.07 -13.37 3.12
CA SER A 85 -26.55 -14.73 3.41
C SER A 85 -27.76 -14.79 4.36
N VAL A 86 -28.52 -13.70 4.49
CA VAL A 86 -29.79 -13.66 5.21
C VAL A 86 -30.85 -13.00 4.35
#